data_AF-A0A2U9R7E4-F1
#
_entry.id   AF-A0A2U9R7E4-F1
#
_cell.length_a   1.000
_cell.length_b   1.000
_cell.length_c   1.000
_cell.angle_alpha   90.00
_cell.angle_beta   90.00
_cell.angle_gamma   90.00
#
_symmetry.space_group_name_H-M   'P 1'
#
loop_
_entity.id
_entity.type
_entity.pdbx_description
1 polymer ?
#
loop_
_entity_poly.entity_id
_entity_poly.type
_entity_poly.pdbx_seq_one_letter_code
_entity_poly.pdbx_strand_id
1 'polypeptide(L)'
;MHPSSLARNMMSNKGYYEPHTYRMSPAMLRARQPYFVKNMIGLAVLVAIPVGIYMYTYNFLNQDDFDDIPIPPLDEETIKELQREYAETKNKK
;
A
#
# COMPACT_ATOMS: atom_id res chain seq x y z
N MET A 1 36.51 18.00 -41.44
CA MET A 1 35.65 18.63 -40.39
C MET A 1 34.87 17.53 -39.68
N HIS A 2 35.25 17.16 -38.46
CA HIS A 2 34.48 16.23 -37.65
C HIS A 2 33.31 16.97 -36.99
N PRO A 3 32.07 16.48 -37.06
CA PRO A 3 30.95 17.10 -36.36
C PRO A 3 31.19 17.05 -34.84
N SER A 4 30.83 18.13 -34.15
CA SER A 4 30.94 18.26 -32.70
C SER A 4 30.23 17.09 -31.99
N SER A 5 30.80 16.64 -30.87
CA SER A 5 30.29 15.54 -30.04
C SER A 5 28.82 15.73 -29.61
N LEU A 6 28.34 16.97 -29.58
CA LEU A 6 26.96 17.32 -29.25
C LEU A 6 25.94 16.83 -30.29
N ALA A 7 26.29 16.79 -31.58
CA ALA A 7 25.38 16.32 -32.64
C ALA A 7 25.22 14.80 -32.66
N ARG A 8 26.22 14.05 -32.16
CA ARG A 8 26.23 12.57 -32.18
C ARG A 8 25.22 11.97 -31.19
N ASN A 9 25.03 12.60 -30.03
CA ASN A 9 24.07 12.15 -29.02
C ASN A 9 22.61 12.45 -29.40
N MET A 10 22.38 13.44 -30.27
CA MET A 10 21.03 13.84 -30.67
C MET A 10 20.38 12.86 -31.68
N MET A 11 21.16 11.98 -32.30
CA MET A 11 20.75 11.24 -33.51
C MET A 11 20.89 9.71 -33.43
N SER A 12 21.00 9.14 -32.22
CA SER A 12 21.09 7.68 -32.05
C SER A 12 20.34 7.14 -30.84
N ASN A 13 19.15 7.67 -30.52
CA ASN A 13 18.19 6.92 -29.71
C ASN A 13 16.96 6.58 -30.55
N LYS A 14 16.99 5.43 -31.23
CA LYS A 14 15.86 4.91 -32.01
C LYS A 14 14.74 4.36 -31.13
N GLY A 15 14.97 4.22 -29.82
CA GLY A 15 14.03 3.63 -28.87
C GLY A 15 13.35 4.66 -27.96
N TYR A 16 12.31 4.19 -27.26
CA TYR A 16 11.65 4.99 -26.23
C TYR A 16 12.53 5.15 -24.98
N TYR A 17 13.45 4.23 -24.72
CA TYR A 17 14.33 4.28 -23.54
C TYR A 17 15.77 4.58 -23.93
N GLU A 18 16.49 5.27 -23.06
CA GLU A 18 17.92 5.50 -23.22
C GLU A 18 18.69 4.23 -22.86
N PRO A 19 19.48 3.66 -23.78
CA PRO A 19 20.35 2.54 -23.46
C PRO A 19 21.34 2.97 -22.36
N HIS A 20 21.63 2.08 -21.43
CA HIS A 20 22.49 2.28 -20.24
C HIS A 20 21.86 2.99 -19.04
N THR A 21 21.07 4.05 -19.24
CA THR A 21 20.45 4.76 -18.10
C THR A 21 19.02 4.31 -17.82
N TYR A 22 18.39 3.58 -18.75
CA TYR A 22 16.98 3.13 -18.67
C TYR A 22 15.99 4.27 -18.42
N ARG A 23 16.39 5.51 -18.68
CA ARG A 23 15.55 6.68 -18.55
C ARG A 23 14.59 6.75 -19.72
N MET A 24 13.42 7.29 -19.45
CA MET A 24 12.42 7.53 -20.48
C MET A 24 12.86 8.68 -21.38
N SER A 25 12.74 8.50 -22.70
CA SER A 25 13.05 9.57 -23.65
C SER A 25 12.02 10.71 -23.56
N PRO A 26 12.39 11.94 -23.98
CA PRO A 26 11.47 13.07 -24.05
C PRO A 26 10.24 12.81 -24.94
N ALA A 27 10.38 11.97 -25.98
CA ALA A 27 9.26 11.58 -26.83
C ALA A 27 8.23 10.74 -26.04
N MET A 28 8.68 9.77 -25.26
CA MET A 28 7.80 8.93 -24.46
C MET A 28 7.13 9.69 -23.31
N LEU A 29 7.86 10.63 -22.68
CA LEU A 29 7.29 11.49 -21.64
C LEU A 29 6.11 12.31 -22.16
N ARG A 30 6.21 12.87 -23.37
CA ARG A 30 5.11 13.60 -24.01
C ARG A 30 3.93 12.69 -24.34
N ALA A 31 4.19 11.49 -24.87
CA ALA A 31 3.14 10.54 -25.23
C ALA A 31 2.27 10.12 -24.02
N ARG A 32 2.81 10.11 -22.81
CA ARG A 32 2.06 9.74 -21.59
C ARG A 32 1.40 10.91 -20.85
N GLN A 33 1.79 12.15 -21.11
CA GLN A 33 1.21 13.34 -20.46
C GLN A 33 -0.33 13.32 -20.41
N PRO A 34 -1.07 13.04 -21.51
CA PRO A 34 -2.52 13.15 -21.50
C PRO A 34 -3.23 12.07 -20.66
N TYR A 35 -2.56 10.96 -20.33
CA TYR A 35 -3.16 9.86 -19.58
C TYR A 35 -2.89 9.95 -18.08
N PHE A 36 -1.92 10.76 -17.64
CA PHE A 36 -1.53 10.83 -16.23
C PHE A 36 -2.71 11.17 -15.32
N VAL A 37 -3.44 12.25 -15.62
CA VAL A 37 -4.58 12.70 -14.81
C VAL A 37 -5.69 11.64 -14.78
N LYS A 38 -6.05 11.08 -15.95
CA LYS A 38 -7.12 10.07 -16.06
C LYS A 38 -6.78 8.80 -15.27
N ASN A 39 -5.53 8.36 -15.36
CA ASN A 39 -5.06 7.19 -14.62
C ASN A 39 -4.99 7.44 -13.11
N MET A 40 -4.62 8.66 -12.68
CA MET A 40 -4.63 9.03 -11.26
C MET A 40 -6.04 9.09 -10.69
N ILE A 41 -7.02 9.57 -11.44
CA ILE A 41 -8.44 9.51 -11.03
C ILE A 41 -8.89 8.06 -10.88
N GLY A 42 -8.57 7.20 -11.87
CA GLY A 42 -8.89 5.77 -11.79
C GLY A 42 -8.24 5.09 -10.57
N LEU A 43 -6.97 5.39 -10.30
CA LEU A 43 -6.27 4.90 -9.12
C LEU A 43 -6.92 5.40 -7.83
N ALA A 44 -7.30 6.68 -7.76
CA ALA A 44 -7.96 7.25 -6.59
C ALA A 44 -9.29 6.54 -6.29
N VAL A 45 -10.11 6.27 -7.30
CA VAL A 45 -11.36 5.51 -7.14
C VAL A 45 -11.08 4.08 -6.66
N LEU A 46 -10.10 3.41 -7.27
CA LEU A 46 -9.72 2.04 -6.90
C LEU A 46 -9.28 1.96 -5.44
N VAL A 47 -8.48 2.92 -4.96
CA VAL A 47 -7.99 2.96 -3.57
C VAL A 47 -9.06 3.44 -2.59
N ALA A 48 -9.93 4.38 -2.99
CA ALA A 48 -10.95 4.94 -2.12
C ALA A 48 -11.95 3.89 -1.62
N ILE A 49 -12.28 2.89 -2.45
CA ILE A 49 -13.24 1.83 -2.08
C ILE A 49 -12.75 0.99 -0.88
N PRO A 50 -11.60 0.28 -0.94
CA PRO A 50 -11.13 -0.53 0.18
C PRO A 50 -10.78 0.30 1.40
N VAL A 51 -10.17 1.48 1.23
CA VAL A 51 -9.87 2.39 2.35
C VAL A 51 -11.15 2.87 3.02
N GLY A 52 -12.17 3.24 2.24
CA GLY A 52 -13.46 3.68 2.75
C GLY A 52 -14.17 2.56 3.54
N ILE A 53 -14.19 1.34 3.00
CA ILE A 53 -14.75 0.17 3.71
C ILE A 53 -14.00 -0.08 5.01
N TYR A 54 -12.66 -0.10 4.99
CA TYR A 54 -11.86 -0.31 6.19
C TYR A 54 -12.15 0.77 7.25
N MET A 55 -12.10 2.04 6.87
CA MET A 55 -12.34 3.15 7.79
C MET A 55 -13.75 3.12 8.36
N TYR A 56 -14.76 2.80 7.54
CA TYR A 56 -16.14 2.65 8.01
C TYR A 56 -16.24 1.52 9.04
N THR A 57 -15.76 0.32 8.68
CA THR A 57 -15.83 -0.85 9.55
C THR A 57 -15.07 -0.63 10.85
N TYR A 58 -13.89 -0.02 10.79
CA TYR A 58 -13.10 0.31 11.98
C TYR A 58 -13.87 1.24 12.93
N ASN A 59 -14.39 2.36 12.41
CA ASN A 59 -15.16 3.29 13.24
C ASN A 59 -16.48 2.69 13.74
N PHE A 60 -17.11 1.81 12.95
CA PHE A 60 -18.36 1.16 13.34
C PHE A 60 -18.15 0.14 14.47
N LEU A 61 -17.13 -0.71 14.37
CA LEU A 61 -16.85 -1.73 15.38
C LEU A 61 -16.23 -1.16 16.66
N ASN A 62 -15.45 -0.09 16.56
CA ASN A 62 -14.74 0.49 17.71
C ASN A 62 -15.63 1.37 18.61
N GLN A 63 -16.96 1.32 18.44
CA GLN A 63 -17.92 2.03 19.29
C GLN A 63 -18.43 1.18 20.46
N ASP A 64 -18.24 -0.13 20.42
CA ASP A 64 -18.77 -1.06 21.42
C ASP A 64 -17.68 -1.43 22.43
N ASP A 65 -17.94 -1.18 23.72
CA ASP A 65 -17.05 -1.48 24.84
C ASP A 65 -17.29 -2.88 25.43
N PHE A 66 -18.29 -3.64 24.95
CA PHE A 66 -18.62 -5.01 25.35
C PHE A 66 -18.87 -5.24 26.85
N ASP A 67 -19.02 -4.17 27.63
CA ASP A 67 -19.19 -4.21 29.09
C ASP A 67 -20.53 -4.83 29.53
N ASP A 68 -21.51 -4.89 28.63
CA ASP A 68 -22.85 -5.44 28.87
C ASP A 68 -22.94 -6.95 28.59
N ILE A 69 -21.87 -7.57 28.06
CA ILE A 69 -21.85 -9.01 27.78
C ILE A 69 -21.67 -9.79 29.10
N PRO A 70 -22.66 -10.60 29.52
CA PRO A 70 -22.52 -11.41 30.72
C PRO A 70 -21.47 -12.50 30.50
N ILE A 71 -20.48 -12.54 31.40
CA ILE A 71 -19.44 -13.57 31.39
C ILE A 71 -20.07 -14.91 31.81
N PRO A 72 -19.91 -16.00 31.04
CA PRO A 72 -20.41 -17.30 31.43
C PRO A 72 -19.70 -17.77 32.72
N PRO A 73 -20.39 -18.45 33.65
CA PRO A 73 -19.76 -18.98 34.84
C PRO A 73 -18.70 -20.03 34.43
N LEU A 74 -17.46 -19.82 34.88
CA LEU A 74 -16.34 -20.73 34.69
C LEU A 74 -16.09 -21.51 35.98
N ASP A 75 -15.64 -22.76 35.84
CA ASP A 75 -15.22 -23.57 36.98
C ASP A 75 -13.85 -23.11 37.51
N GLU A 76 -13.61 -23.23 38.82
CA GLU A 76 -12.39 -22.73 39.47
C GLU A 76 -11.12 -23.40 38.93
N GLU A 77 -11.21 -24.66 38.50
CA GLU A 77 -10.09 -25.37 37.87
C GLU A 77 -9.74 -24.75 36.52
N THR A 78 -10.75 -24.49 35.68
CA THR A 78 -10.57 -23.88 34.36
C THR A 78 -9.99 -22.46 34.45
N ILE A 79 -10.38 -21.68 35.46
CA ILE A 79 -9.83 -20.33 35.69
C ILE A 79 -8.34 -20.41 36.02
N LYS A 80 -7.92 -21.35 36.87
CA LYS A 80 -6.50 -21.54 37.23
C LYS A 80 -5.66 -21.95 36.03
N GLU A 81 -6.18 -22.83 35.17
CA GLU A 81 -5.51 -23.23 33.93
C GLU A 81 -5.35 -22.04 32.98
N LEU A 82 -6.42 -21.28 32.73
CA LEU A 82 -6.38 -20.09 31.87
C LEU A 82 -5.41 -19.01 32.38
N GLN A 83 -5.35 -18.79 33.70
CA GLN A 83 -4.40 -17.85 34.31
C GLN A 83 -2.94 -18.30 34.13
N ARG A 84 -2.67 -19.61 34.23
CA ARG A 84 -1.34 -20.17 33.98
C ARG A 84 -0.94 -19.97 32.52
N GLU A 85 -1.83 -20.32 31.59
CA GLU A 85 -1.59 -20.14 30.15
C GLU A 85 -1.34 -18.67 29.79
N TYR A 86 -2.14 -17.75 30.35
CA TYR A 86 -1.94 -16.31 30.15
C TYR A 86 -0.58 -15.83 30.69
N ALA A 87 -0.18 -16.29 31.88
CA ALA A 87 1.12 -15.93 32.45
C ALA A 87 2.29 -16.46 31.60
N GLU A 88 2.19 -17.70 31.10
CA GLU A 88 3.20 -18.32 30.23
C GLU A 88 3.31 -17.60 28.89
N THR A 89 2.18 -17.27 28.25
CA THR A 89 2.15 -16.55 26.97
C THR A 89 2.65 -15.12 27.10
N LYS A 90 2.33 -14.42 28.21
CA LYS A 90 2.85 -13.08 28.50
C LYS A 90 4.36 -13.07 28.69
N ASN A 91 4.93 -14.08 29.35
CA ASN A 91 6.37 -14.18 29.57
C ASN A 91 7.14 -14.62 28.31
N LYS A 92 6.45 -15.15 27.29
CA LYS A 92 7.03 -15.60 26.01
C LYS A 92 7.07 -14.50 24.94
N LYS A 93 6.28 -13.43 25.09
CA LYS A 93 6.32 -12.22 24.25
C LYS A 93 7.41 -11.27 24.70
#